data_AF-A0A6P0X534-F1
#
_entry.id   AF-A0A6P0X534-F1
#
_cell.length_a   1.000
_cell.length_b   1.000
_cell.length_c   1.000
_cell.angle_alpha   90.00
_cell.angle_beta   90.00
_cell.angle_gamma   90.00
#
_symmetry.space_group_name_H-M   'P 1'
#
loop_
_entity.id
_entity.type
_entity.pdbx_description
1 polymer ?
#
loop_
_entity_poly.entity_id
_entity_poly.type
_entity_poly.pdbx_seq_one_letter_code
_entity_poly.pdbx_strand_id
1 'polypeptide(L)'
;MSLNFELIEQSFEQVKPQADAFVHSFYDNLFSDYPAAKPLFEHTDMAKQEQMLLSNLVMAVENLRQPDVLSEILQGLGARHVKYGALPEHYPLVGNSLLKTFEQYLGINWTDEVKQAWVDAYGAIATLMLEGAEYTPEEIALEKPAEDSGLAVALLEQSFEQVKPQANEFVNSFYDNLFSDYPAAKPLFEHTNMAKQKQMLLGALVMVVENLRK
;
A
#
# COMPACT_ATOMS: atom_id res chain seq x y z
N MET A 1 18.87 2.84 -2.04
CA MET A 1 19.20 3.93 -1.08
C MET A 1 19.51 3.28 0.25
N SER A 2 20.46 3.78 1.03
CA SER A 2 20.75 3.25 2.38
C SER A 2 19.77 3.83 3.39
N LEU A 3 19.22 3.00 4.26
CA LEU A 3 18.32 3.43 5.34
C LEU A 3 19.03 4.42 6.30
N ASN A 4 18.34 5.50 6.68
CA ASN A 4 18.84 6.46 7.66
C ASN A 4 18.43 6.02 9.09
N PHE A 5 19.21 5.11 9.66
CA PHE A 5 18.92 4.53 10.98
C PHE A 5 18.82 5.57 12.09
N GLU A 6 19.66 6.60 12.05
CA GLU A 6 19.69 7.64 13.10
C GLU A 6 18.38 8.42 13.14
N LEU A 7 17.84 8.83 11.99
CA LEU A 7 16.55 9.53 11.94
C LEU A 7 15.40 8.64 12.41
N ILE A 8 15.42 7.35 12.07
CA ILE A 8 14.38 6.39 12.50
C ILE A 8 14.45 6.21 14.03
N GLU A 9 15.63 5.94 14.58
CA GLU A 9 15.85 5.77 16.02
C GLU A 9 15.43 7.03 16.80
N GLN A 10 15.88 8.22 16.38
CA GLN A 10 15.60 9.49 17.07
C GLN A 10 14.12 9.90 16.99
N SER A 11 13.47 9.70 15.84
CA SER A 11 12.06 10.04 15.69
C SER A 11 11.17 9.03 16.42
N PHE A 12 11.52 7.74 16.43
CA PHE A 12 10.80 6.74 17.22
C PHE A 12 10.88 7.02 18.73
N GLU A 13 12.05 7.44 19.23
CA GLU A 13 12.25 7.78 20.65
C GLU A 13 11.34 8.92 21.12
N GLN A 14 11.02 9.88 20.24
CA GLN A 14 10.10 10.97 20.55
C GLN A 14 8.65 10.52 20.69
N VAL A 15 8.27 9.44 19.98
CA VAL A 15 6.92 8.86 20.03
C VAL A 15 6.74 7.93 21.24
N LYS A 16 7.81 7.26 21.69
CA LYS A 16 7.78 6.28 22.81
C LYS A 16 6.98 6.71 24.05
N PRO A 17 7.07 7.95 24.57
CA PRO A 17 6.30 8.38 25.74
C PRO A 17 4.77 8.30 25.56
N GLN A 18 4.31 8.23 24.31
CA GLN A 18 2.89 8.16 23.92
C GLN A 18 2.59 6.93 23.06
N ALA A 19 3.44 5.89 23.16
CA ALA A 19 3.40 4.73 22.27
C ALA A 19 2.04 4.02 22.22
N ASP A 20 1.36 3.87 23.36
CA ASP A 20 0.01 3.26 23.41
C ASP A 20 -1.01 4.08 22.63
N ALA A 21 -1.01 5.40 22.82
CA ALA A 21 -1.90 6.30 22.09
C ALA A 21 -1.56 6.34 20.59
N PHE A 22 -0.27 6.26 20.25
CA PHE A 22 0.21 6.19 18.88
C PHE A 22 -0.35 4.96 18.16
N VAL A 23 -0.23 3.76 18.73
CA VAL A 23 -0.74 2.55 18.06
C VAL A 23 -2.26 2.52 18.00
N HIS A 24 -2.95 3.11 18.97
CA HIS A 24 -4.40 3.30 18.89
C HIS A 24 -4.78 4.20 17.70
N SER A 25 -4.13 5.36 17.60
CA SER A 25 -4.35 6.31 16.49
C SER A 25 -4.00 5.70 15.12
N PHE A 26 -3.03 4.79 15.07
CA PHE A 26 -2.73 4.03 13.86
C PHE A 26 -3.93 3.21 13.37
N TYR A 27 -4.63 2.47 14.26
CA TYR A 27 -5.80 1.70 13.86
C TYR A 27 -6.99 2.60 13.54
N ASP A 28 -7.16 3.71 14.26
CA ASP A 28 -8.17 4.72 13.91
C ASP A 28 -7.95 5.26 12.49
N ASN A 29 -6.70 5.62 12.16
CA ASN A 29 -6.32 6.07 10.82
C ASN A 29 -6.57 4.98 9.77
N LEU A 30 -6.12 3.74 10.01
CA LEU A 30 -6.29 2.62 9.09
C LEU A 30 -7.77 2.36 8.79
N PHE A 31 -8.60 2.31 9.81
CA PHE A 31 -10.01 1.95 9.67
C PHE A 31 -10.89 3.11 9.20
N SER A 32 -10.44 4.35 9.38
CA SER A 32 -11.07 5.54 8.82
C SER A 32 -10.77 5.66 7.33
N ASP A 33 -9.51 5.57 6.94
CA ASP A 33 -9.07 5.81 5.56
C ASP A 33 -9.34 4.57 4.68
N TYR A 34 -9.24 3.37 5.25
CA TYR A 34 -9.37 2.09 4.55
C TYR A 34 -10.38 1.18 5.27
N PRO A 35 -11.68 1.50 5.26
CA PRO A 35 -12.70 0.72 5.95
C PRO A 35 -12.79 -0.75 5.47
N ALA A 36 -12.33 -1.03 4.25
CA ALA A 36 -12.24 -2.39 3.70
C ALA A 36 -11.24 -3.28 4.44
N ALA A 37 -10.33 -2.73 5.26
CA ALA A 37 -9.42 -3.52 6.09
C ALA A 37 -10.09 -4.04 7.38
N LYS A 38 -11.21 -3.45 7.83
CA LYS A 38 -11.90 -3.82 9.08
C LYS A 38 -12.25 -5.32 9.19
N PRO A 39 -12.74 -6.00 8.12
CA PRO A 39 -13.05 -7.43 8.19
C PRO A 39 -11.86 -8.32 8.58
N LEU A 40 -10.61 -7.92 8.27
CA LEU A 40 -9.41 -8.66 8.68
C LEU A 40 -9.22 -8.69 10.20
N PHE A 41 -9.87 -7.78 10.93
CA PHE A 41 -9.74 -7.61 12.37
C PHE A 41 -11.03 -7.93 13.14
N GLU A 42 -12.10 -8.39 12.49
CA GLU A 42 -13.41 -8.60 13.11
C GLU A 42 -13.39 -9.60 14.28
N HIS A 43 -12.46 -10.54 14.26
CA HIS A 43 -12.28 -11.55 15.31
C HIS A 43 -10.99 -11.37 16.12
N THR A 44 -10.42 -10.18 16.08
CA THR A 44 -9.16 -9.84 16.74
C THR A 44 -9.41 -9.09 18.04
N ASP A 45 -8.71 -9.48 19.11
CA ASP A 45 -8.62 -8.66 20.32
C ASP A 45 -7.77 -7.42 20.01
N MET A 46 -8.42 -6.27 19.82
CA MET A 46 -7.77 -5.05 19.39
C MET A 46 -6.77 -4.50 20.42
N ALA A 47 -7.04 -4.65 21.71
CA ALA A 47 -6.09 -4.20 22.74
C ALA A 47 -4.79 -5.03 22.69
N LYS A 48 -4.92 -6.34 22.51
CA LYS A 48 -3.75 -7.21 22.31
C LYS A 48 -3.04 -6.91 20.98
N GLN A 49 -3.79 -6.63 19.93
CA GLN A 49 -3.26 -6.34 18.60
C GLN A 49 -2.47 -5.03 18.56
N GLU A 50 -2.93 -3.99 19.26
CA GLU A 50 -2.19 -2.73 19.47
C GLU A 50 -0.84 -2.98 20.16
N GLN A 51 -0.84 -3.77 21.24
CA GLN A 51 0.38 -4.12 21.95
C GLN A 51 1.35 -4.98 21.11
N MET A 52 0.81 -5.88 20.29
CA MET A 52 1.60 -6.67 19.34
C MET A 52 2.25 -5.79 18.26
N LEU A 53 1.49 -4.83 17.71
CA LEU A 53 2.03 -3.87 16.74
C LEU A 53 3.16 -3.04 17.38
N LEU A 54 2.92 -2.49 18.58
CA LEU A 54 3.94 -1.71 19.28
C LEU A 54 5.21 -2.54 19.50
N SER A 55 5.06 -3.77 20.00
CA SER A 55 6.20 -4.67 20.24
C SER A 55 6.98 -4.96 18.97
N ASN A 56 6.30 -5.15 17.83
CA ASN A 56 6.96 -5.38 16.55
C ASN A 56 7.68 -4.13 16.02
N LEU A 57 7.11 -2.93 16.22
CA LEU A 57 7.78 -1.67 15.86
C LEU A 57 9.05 -1.46 16.69
N VAL A 58 8.96 -1.67 18.01
CA VAL A 58 10.13 -1.60 18.91
C VAL A 58 11.20 -2.58 18.46
N MET A 59 10.83 -3.85 18.24
CA MET A 59 11.76 -4.88 17.78
C MET A 59 12.42 -4.51 16.46
N ALA A 60 11.66 -4.00 15.48
CA ALA A 60 12.21 -3.60 14.19
C ALA A 60 13.23 -2.46 14.35
N VAL A 61 12.90 -1.43 15.15
CA VAL A 61 13.78 -0.27 15.40
C VAL A 61 15.05 -0.70 16.14
N GLU A 62 14.95 -1.55 17.17
CA GLU A 62 16.09 -2.04 17.95
C GLU A 62 17.05 -2.92 17.13
N ASN A 63 16.57 -3.52 16.03
CA ASN A 63 17.33 -4.43 15.17
C ASN A 63 17.69 -3.84 13.80
N LEU A 64 17.48 -2.54 13.55
CA LEU A 64 17.78 -1.87 12.26
C LEU A 64 19.22 -2.10 11.79
N ARG A 65 20.16 -2.24 12.74
CA ARG A 65 21.59 -2.41 12.47
C ARG A 65 22.01 -3.89 12.35
N GLN A 66 21.06 -4.82 12.40
CA GLN A 66 21.27 -6.26 12.33
C GLN A 66 20.46 -6.85 11.15
N PRO A 67 20.87 -6.58 9.90
CA PRO A 67 20.06 -6.88 8.71
C PRO A 67 19.72 -8.37 8.57
N ASP A 68 20.66 -9.26 8.87
CA ASP A 68 20.44 -10.72 8.76
C ASP A 68 19.36 -11.21 9.74
N VAL A 69 19.43 -10.73 10.99
CA VAL A 69 18.46 -11.08 12.04
C VAL A 69 17.08 -10.52 11.70
N LEU A 70 17.04 -9.25 11.27
CA LEU A 70 15.78 -8.59 10.92
C LEU A 70 15.13 -9.25 9.70
N SER A 71 15.91 -9.66 8.70
CA SER A 71 15.43 -10.39 7.52
C SER A 71 14.73 -11.69 7.91
N GLU A 72 15.36 -12.54 8.71
CA GLU A 72 14.80 -13.83 9.13
C GLU A 72 13.49 -13.64 9.92
N ILE A 73 13.47 -12.67 10.85
CA ILE A 73 12.28 -12.36 11.66
C ILE A 73 11.12 -11.87 10.78
N LEU A 74 11.40 -10.93 9.87
CA LEU A 74 10.37 -10.31 9.03
C LEU A 74 9.82 -11.27 7.98
N GLN A 75 10.67 -12.12 7.38
CA GLN A 75 10.20 -13.18 6.48
C GLN A 75 9.29 -14.17 7.24
N GLY A 76 9.71 -14.62 8.43
CA GLY A 76 8.87 -15.47 9.28
C GLY A 76 7.56 -14.80 9.72
N LEU A 77 7.57 -13.48 9.92
CA LEU A 77 6.36 -12.71 10.20
C LEU A 77 5.45 -12.62 8.98
N GLY A 78 6.00 -12.44 7.79
CA GLY A 78 5.32 -12.50 6.50
C GLY A 78 4.56 -13.81 6.28
N ALA A 79 5.23 -14.95 6.47
CA ALA A 79 4.62 -16.28 6.40
C ALA A 79 3.41 -16.45 7.33
N ARG A 80 3.43 -15.80 8.50
CA ARG A 80 2.27 -15.80 9.43
C ARG A 80 1.16 -14.87 8.95
N HIS A 81 1.48 -13.74 8.34
CA HIS A 81 0.49 -12.77 7.85
C HIS A 81 -0.41 -13.34 6.75
N VAL A 82 0.11 -14.24 5.91
CA VAL A 82 -0.70 -15.00 4.94
C VAL A 82 -1.80 -15.77 5.64
N LYS A 83 -1.48 -16.43 6.77
CA LYS A 83 -2.47 -17.21 7.56
C LYS A 83 -3.53 -16.33 8.22
N TYR A 84 -3.28 -15.03 8.31
CA TYR A 84 -4.24 -14.03 8.81
C TYR A 84 -5.08 -13.41 7.67
N GLY A 85 -4.87 -13.82 6.41
CA GLY A 85 -5.57 -13.27 5.26
C GLY A 85 -4.99 -11.93 4.78
N ALA A 86 -3.75 -11.60 5.16
CA ALA A 86 -3.05 -10.49 4.53
C ALA A 86 -2.84 -10.81 3.03
N LEU A 87 -2.88 -9.77 2.21
CA LEU A 87 -2.62 -9.81 0.78
C LEU A 87 -1.60 -8.71 0.45
N PRO A 88 -0.86 -8.79 -0.67
CA PRO A 88 0.10 -7.76 -1.06
C PRO A 88 -0.50 -6.34 -1.10
N GLU A 89 -1.74 -6.21 -1.54
CA GLU A 89 -2.48 -4.94 -1.60
C GLU A 89 -2.79 -4.29 -0.24
N HIS A 90 -2.73 -5.06 0.86
CA HIS A 90 -2.94 -4.51 2.21
C HIS A 90 -1.72 -3.75 2.75
N TYR A 91 -0.51 -4.07 2.28
CA TYR A 91 0.72 -3.45 2.79
C TYR A 91 0.76 -1.93 2.54
N PRO A 92 0.46 -1.40 1.33
CA PRO A 92 0.39 0.05 1.11
C PRO A 92 -0.58 0.76 2.08
N LEU A 93 -1.72 0.14 2.42
CA LEU A 93 -2.72 0.72 3.33
C LEU A 93 -2.15 0.89 4.75
N VAL A 94 -1.45 -0.15 5.22
CA VAL A 94 -0.75 -0.15 6.52
C VAL A 94 0.37 0.89 6.53
N GLY A 95 1.19 0.93 5.48
CA GLY A 95 2.29 1.90 5.36
C GLY A 95 1.80 3.35 5.42
N ASN A 96 0.78 3.68 4.63
CA ASN A 96 0.20 5.03 4.61
C ASN A 96 -0.38 5.43 5.98
N SER A 97 -1.09 4.50 6.64
CA SER A 97 -1.67 4.72 7.97
C SER A 97 -0.58 4.95 9.02
N LEU A 98 0.52 4.20 8.95
CA LEU A 98 1.66 4.34 9.86
C LEU A 98 2.36 5.70 9.68
N LEU A 99 2.64 6.09 8.43
CA LEU A 99 3.27 7.38 8.12
C LEU A 99 2.41 8.56 8.55
N LYS A 100 1.09 8.50 8.30
CA LYS A 100 0.12 9.50 8.77
C LYS A 100 0.13 9.62 10.30
N THR A 101 0.26 8.50 11.00
CA THR A 101 0.30 8.49 12.47
C THR A 101 1.61 9.10 12.99
N PHE A 102 2.75 8.81 12.34
CA PHE A 102 4.01 9.49 12.68
C PHE A 102 3.94 11.00 12.46
N GLU A 103 3.34 11.45 11.34
CA GLU A 103 3.12 12.87 11.07
C GLU A 103 2.32 13.55 12.19
N GLN A 104 1.24 12.92 12.64
CA GLN A 104 0.39 13.44 13.73
C GLN A 104 1.15 13.59 15.06
N TYR A 105 2.02 12.63 15.39
CA TYR A 105 2.71 12.58 16.69
C TYR A 105 4.03 13.35 16.72
N LEU A 106 4.71 13.47 15.59
CA LEU A 106 5.96 14.22 15.48
C LEU A 106 5.72 15.70 15.14
N GLY A 107 4.60 16.03 14.50
CA GLY A 107 4.22 17.40 14.18
C GLY A 107 5.34 18.14 13.44
N ILE A 108 5.87 19.21 14.04
CA ILE A 108 6.97 19.99 13.45
C ILE A 108 8.26 19.18 13.23
N ASN A 109 8.45 18.07 13.96
CA ASN A 109 9.61 17.19 13.81
C ASN A 109 9.43 16.16 12.68
N TRP A 110 8.26 16.13 12.01
CA TRP A 110 8.03 15.33 10.79
C TRP A 110 8.57 16.06 9.56
N THR A 111 9.89 16.16 9.44
CA THR A 111 10.55 16.78 8.28
C THR A 111 10.52 15.84 7.07
N ASP A 112 10.80 16.37 5.87
CA ASP A 112 10.87 15.56 4.65
C ASP A 112 11.91 14.43 4.75
N GLU A 113 13.02 14.65 5.45
CA GLU A 113 14.04 13.63 5.69
C GLU A 113 13.55 12.52 6.64
N VAL A 114 12.83 12.89 7.72
CA VAL A 114 12.24 11.90 8.64
C VAL A 114 11.17 11.08 7.91
N LYS A 115 10.31 11.75 7.13
CA LYS A 115 9.31 11.09 6.30
C LYS A 115 9.95 10.11 5.33
N GLN A 116 10.98 10.54 4.59
CA GLN A 116 11.66 9.66 3.64
C GLN A 116 12.33 8.47 4.33
N ALA A 117 12.94 8.68 5.50
CA ALA A 117 13.55 7.61 6.28
C ALA A 117 12.52 6.53 6.68
N TRP A 118 11.32 6.93 7.11
CA TRP A 118 10.25 5.99 7.43
C TRP A 118 9.61 5.34 6.21
N VAL A 119 9.49 6.06 5.08
CA VAL A 119 9.05 5.47 3.80
C VAL A 119 10.00 4.35 3.38
N ASP A 120 11.30 4.61 3.41
CA ASP A 120 12.32 3.63 3.03
C ASP A 120 12.32 2.44 4.00
N ALA A 121 12.21 2.70 5.31
CA ALA A 121 12.15 1.67 6.34
C ALA A 121 10.93 0.76 6.18
N TYR A 122 9.75 1.35 6.00
CA TYR A 122 8.53 0.59 5.77
C TYR A 122 8.61 -0.23 4.48
N GLY A 123 9.14 0.37 3.40
CA GLY A 123 9.34 -0.33 2.12
C GLY A 123 10.25 -1.55 2.25
N ALA A 124 11.35 -1.43 3.01
CA ALA A 124 12.24 -2.56 3.31
C ALA A 124 11.53 -3.64 4.13
N ILE A 125 10.78 -3.26 5.17
CA ILE A 125 10.01 -4.20 5.99
C ILE A 125 8.97 -4.95 5.15
N ALA A 126 8.17 -4.22 4.37
CA ALA A 126 7.15 -4.81 3.53
C ALA A 126 7.75 -5.77 2.49
N THR A 127 8.88 -5.42 1.88
CA THR A 127 9.60 -6.30 0.94
C THR A 127 9.99 -7.62 1.60
N LEU A 128 10.64 -7.59 2.76
CA LEU A 128 11.06 -8.80 3.48
C LEU A 128 9.87 -9.65 3.94
N MET A 129 8.78 -9.02 4.39
CA MET A 129 7.56 -9.74 4.75
C MET A 129 6.91 -10.39 3.52
N LEU A 130 6.89 -9.72 2.37
CA LEU A 130 6.33 -10.27 1.13
C LEU A 130 7.19 -11.42 0.59
N GLU A 131 8.51 -11.35 0.72
CA GLU A 131 9.41 -12.46 0.39
C GLU A 131 9.09 -13.70 1.22
N GLY A 132 8.93 -13.53 2.54
CA GLY A 132 8.60 -14.65 3.42
C GLY A 132 7.15 -15.12 3.35
N ALA A 133 6.26 -14.33 2.73
CA ALA A 133 4.87 -14.73 2.53
C ALA A 133 4.72 -15.82 1.47
N GLU A 134 5.71 -16.01 0.58
CA GLU A 134 5.69 -17.05 -0.48
C GLU A 134 4.37 -17.13 -1.25
N TYR A 135 3.68 -16.00 -1.47
CA TYR A 135 2.43 -16.00 -2.24
C TYR A 135 2.66 -16.65 -3.61
N THR A 136 1.85 -17.63 -3.91
CA THR A 136 1.81 -18.24 -5.24
C THR A 136 1.23 -17.24 -6.25
N PRO A 137 1.60 -17.31 -7.55
CA PRO A 137 0.97 -16.51 -8.59
C PRO A 137 -0.57 -16.61 -8.59
N GLU A 138 -1.12 -17.75 -8.17
CA GLU A 138 -2.55 -17.96 -7.99
C GLU A 138 -3.16 -17.14 -6.82
N GLU A 139 -2.42 -16.91 -5.74
CA GLU A 139 -2.87 -16.12 -4.57
C GLU A 139 -2.73 -14.61 -4.76
N ILE A 140 -1.85 -14.17 -5.68
CA ILE A 140 -1.71 -12.77 -6.10
C ILE A 140 -2.64 -12.46 -7.29
N ALA A 141 -3.12 -13.49 -7.98
CA ALA A 141 -4.07 -13.30 -9.07
C ALA A 141 -5.40 -12.79 -8.51
N LEU A 142 -5.84 -11.63 -9.01
CA LEU A 142 -7.25 -11.25 -8.94
C LEU A 142 -8.09 -12.45 -9.38
N GLU A 143 -9.14 -12.79 -8.62
CA GLU A 143 -9.99 -13.94 -8.89
C GLU A 143 -10.24 -14.07 -10.39
N LYS A 144 -9.74 -15.15 -10.99
CA LYS A 144 -10.14 -15.49 -12.35
C LYS A 144 -11.64 -15.77 -12.29
N PRO A 145 -12.48 -15.08 -13.09
CA PRO A 145 -13.86 -15.50 -13.22
C PRO A 145 -13.85 -16.97 -13.68
N ALA A 146 -14.76 -17.77 -13.11
CA ALA A 146 -14.78 -19.23 -13.18
C ALA A 146 -14.38 -19.77 -14.57
N GLU A 147 -13.67 -20.90 -14.57
CA GLU A 147 -12.88 -21.53 -15.66
C GLU A 147 -13.59 -21.80 -17.01
N ASP A 148 -14.79 -21.27 -17.25
CA ASP A 148 -15.48 -21.26 -18.55
C ASP A 148 -15.69 -19.85 -19.15
N SER A 149 -15.28 -18.79 -18.45
CA SER A 149 -15.29 -17.45 -19.04
C SER A 149 -13.94 -17.18 -19.70
N GLY A 150 -13.80 -17.64 -20.95
CA GLY A 150 -12.98 -16.87 -21.90
C GLY A 150 -13.27 -15.38 -21.71
N LEU A 151 -12.27 -14.51 -21.93
CA LEU A 151 -12.34 -13.05 -21.71
C LEU A 151 -13.79 -12.59 -21.89
N ALA A 152 -14.44 -12.07 -20.84
CA ALA A 152 -15.89 -11.83 -20.86
C ALA A 152 -16.19 -10.63 -21.77
N VAL A 153 -15.97 -10.80 -23.07
CA VAL A 153 -15.92 -9.76 -24.09
C VAL A 153 -17.22 -8.98 -24.07
N ALA A 154 -18.34 -9.67 -23.91
CA ALA A 154 -19.65 -9.05 -23.80
C ALA A 154 -19.79 -8.12 -22.58
N LEU A 155 -19.24 -8.50 -21.42
CA LEU A 155 -19.27 -7.66 -20.21
C LEU A 155 -18.29 -6.48 -20.32
N LEU A 156 -17.13 -6.69 -20.93
CA LEU A 156 -16.15 -5.63 -21.18
C LEU A 156 -16.69 -4.61 -22.19
N GLU A 157 -17.30 -5.06 -23.29
CA GLU A 157 -17.98 -4.18 -24.25
C GLU A 157 -19.14 -3.44 -23.58
N GLN A 158 -19.98 -4.13 -22.80
CA GLN A 158 -21.13 -3.52 -22.12
C GLN A 158 -20.71 -2.49 -21.07
N SER A 159 -19.66 -2.76 -20.29
CA SER A 159 -19.15 -1.80 -19.31
C SER A 159 -18.49 -0.62 -20.01
N PHE A 160 -17.77 -0.85 -21.11
CA PHE A 160 -17.15 0.21 -21.87
C PHE A 160 -18.18 1.10 -22.61
N GLU A 161 -19.29 0.55 -23.10
CA GLU A 161 -20.41 1.34 -23.65
C GLU A 161 -21.04 2.27 -22.61
N GLN A 162 -21.09 1.85 -21.34
CA GLN A 162 -21.56 2.72 -20.25
C GLN A 162 -20.56 3.83 -19.90
N VAL A 163 -19.27 3.56 -20.08
CA VAL A 163 -18.19 4.53 -19.80
C VAL A 163 -17.94 5.48 -20.98
N LYS A 164 -18.21 5.06 -22.23
CA LYS A 164 -17.99 5.85 -23.46
C LYS A 164 -18.49 7.30 -23.39
N PRO A 165 -19.72 7.59 -22.91
CA PRO A 165 -20.23 8.96 -22.80
C PRO A 165 -19.40 9.86 -21.89
N GLN A 166 -18.73 9.28 -20.89
CA GLN A 166 -17.94 9.97 -19.86
C GLN A 166 -16.45 9.62 -19.92
N ALA A 167 -15.96 9.13 -21.07
CA ALA A 167 -14.63 8.53 -21.15
C ALA A 167 -13.50 9.54 -20.90
N ASN A 168 -13.71 10.82 -21.23
CA ASN A 168 -12.79 11.89 -20.90
C ASN A 168 -12.71 12.14 -19.38
N GLU A 169 -13.84 12.11 -18.69
CA GLU A 169 -13.89 12.24 -17.23
C GLU A 169 -13.27 11.03 -16.56
N PHE A 170 -13.54 9.82 -17.05
CA PHE A 170 -12.92 8.59 -16.58
C PHE A 170 -11.38 8.66 -16.64
N VAL A 171 -10.83 9.07 -17.79
CA VAL A 171 -9.37 9.19 -17.95
C VAL A 171 -8.79 10.35 -17.13
N ASN A 172 -9.55 11.43 -16.92
CA ASN A 172 -9.12 12.50 -16.01
C ASN A 172 -9.02 11.98 -14.57
N SER A 173 -10.09 11.37 -14.06
CA SER A 173 -10.13 10.77 -12.73
C SER A 173 -9.06 9.69 -12.55
N PHE A 174 -8.75 8.91 -13.60
CA PHE A 174 -7.64 7.95 -13.55
C PHE A 174 -6.30 8.62 -13.21
N TYR A 175 -5.92 9.69 -13.93
CA TYR A 175 -4.66 10.37 -13.67
C TYR A 175 -4.69 11.18 -12.37
N ASP A 176 -5.84 11.75 -12.02
CA ASP A 176 -6.00 12.48 -10.77
C ASP A 176 -5.82 11.53 -9.56
N ASN A 177 -6.45 10.34 -9.61
CA ASN A 177 -6.27 9.30 -8.60
C ASN A 177 -4.84 8.75 -8.60
N LEU A 178 -4.26 8.44 -9.77
CA LEU A 178 -2.87 7.96 -9.88
C LEU A 178 -1.88 8.91 -9.19
N PHE A 179 -2.05 10.22 -9.41
CA PHE A 179 -1.15 11.22 -8.85
C PHE A 179 -1.47 11.62 -7.41
N SER A 180 -2.70 11.38 -6.95
CA SER A 180 -3.10 11.51 -5.55
C SER A 180 -2.55 10.34 -4.73
N ASP A 181 -2.82 9.11 -5.18
CA ASP A 181 -2.54 7.87 -4.45
C ASP A 181 -1.07 7.46 -4.59
N TYR A 182 -0.44 7.81 -5.71
CA TYR A 182 0.97 7.51 -6.00
C TYR A 182 1.72 8.77 -6.46
N PRO A 183 2.03 9.72 -5.57
CA PRO A 183 2.73 10.95 -5.94
C PRO A 183 4.09 10.73 -6.63
N ALA A 184 4.76 9.61 -6.32
CA ALA A 184 6.02 9.19 -6.96
C ALA A 184 5.88 8.87 -8.46
N ALA A 185 4.66 8.71 -8.97
CA ALA A 185 4.41 8.59 -10.40
C ALA A 185 4.53 9.95 -11.12
N LYS A 186 4.28 11.10 -10.44
CA LYS A 186 4.29 12.43 -11.08
C LYS A 186 5.59 12.74 -11.83
N PRO A 187 6.80 12.49 -11.29
CA PRO A 187 8.06 12.72 -12.01
C PRO A 187 8.18 11.96 -13.33
N LEU A 188 7.56 10.78 -13.46
CA LEU A 188 7.56 10.00 -14.70
C LEU A 188 6.80 10.69 -15.85
N PHE A 189 5.97 11.68 -15.53
CA PHE A 189 5.17 12.43 -16.49
C PHE A 189 5.58 13.91 -16.58
N GLU A 190 6.67 14.34 -15.95
CA GLU A 190 7.13 15.76 -15.93
C GLU A 190 7.38 16.36 -17.31
N HIS A 191 7.74 15.52 -18.29
CA HIS A 191 7.97 15.93 -19.67
C HIS A 191 6.88 15.43 -20.64
N THR A 192 5.79 14.91 -20.09
CA THR A 192 4.70 14.34 -20.86
C THR A 192 3.62 15.38 -21.13
N ASN A 193 3.22 15.51 -22.39
CA ASN A 193 2.02 16.27 -22.72
C ASN A 193 0.80 15.49 -22.20
N MET A 194 0.30 15.87 -21.03
CA MET A 194 -0.77 15.14 -20.35
C MET A 194 -2.08 15.11 -21.14
N ALA A 195 -2.40 16.16 -21.91
CA ALA A 195 -3.58 16.14 -22.77
C ALA A 195 -3.47 15.06 -23.86
N LYS A 196 -2.30 14.96 -24.50
CA LYS A 196 -2.01 13.92 -25.50
C LYS A 196 -1.96 12.53 -24.86
N GLN A 197 -1.36 12.41 -23.69
CA GLN A 197 -1.25 11.14 -22.97
C GLN A 197 -2.64 10.59 -22.58
N LYS A 198 -3.53 11.45 -22.09
CA LYS A 198 -4.93 11.11 -21.81
C LYS A 198 -5.67 10.63 -23.06
N GLN A 199 -5.49 11.32 -24.19
CA GLN A 199 -6.06 10.88 -25.48
C GLN A 199 -5.49 9.52 -25.93
N MET A 200 -4.19 9.29 -25.74
CA MET A 200 -3.55 8.01 -26.09
C MET A 200 -4.06 6.87 -25.21
N LEU A 201 -4.21 7.08 -23.91
CA LEU A 201 -4.78 6.09 -23.00
C LEU A 201 -6.23 5.76 -23.40
N LEU A 202 -7.05 6.78 -23.62
CA LEU A 202 -8.43 6.58 -24.08
C LEU A 202 -8.47 5.81 -25.41
N GLY A 203 -7.68 6.22 -26.39
CA GLY A 203 -7.60 5.56 -27.69
C GLY A 203 -7.13 4.10 -27.60
N ALA A 204 -6.18 3.81 -26.72
CA ALA A 204 -5.73 2.44 -26.46
C ALA A 204 -6.83 1.59 -25.84
N LEU A 205 -7.58 2.11 -24.85
CA LEU A 205 -8.71 1.41 -24.24
C LEU A 205 -9.82 1.12 -25.25
N VAL A 206 -10.18 2.11 -26.07
CA VAL A 206 -11.15 1.93 -27.17
C VAL A 206 -10.67 0.85 -28.14
N MET A 207 -9.40 0.93 -28.58
CA MET A 207 -8.81 -0.02 -29.50
C MET A 207 -8.81 -1.45 -28.93
N VAL A 208 -8.43 -1.63 -27.67
CA VAL A 208 -8.44 -2.94 -27.02
C VAL A 208 -9.84 -3.51 -27.04
N VAL A 209 -10.85 -2.74 -26.58
CA VAL A 209 -12.25 -3.18 -26.53
C VAL A 209 -12.82 -3.52 -27.91
N GLU A 210 -12.56 -2.69 -28.92
CA GLU A 210 -13.05 -2.90 -30.30
C GLU A 210 -12.40 -4.09 -31.01
N ASN A 211 -11.27 -4.60 -30.51
CA ASN A 211 -10.56 -5.73 -31.10
C ASN A 211 -10.67 -7.01 -30.27
N LEU A 212 -11.44 -7.03 -29.16
CA LEU A 212 -11.58 -8.22 -28.29
C LEU A 212 -12.20 -9.44 -28.99
N ARG A 213 -12.89 -9.25 -30.12
CA ARG A 213 -13.56 -10.33 -30.89
C ARG A 213 -12.83 -10.75 -32.17
N LYS A 214 -11.69 -10.14 -32.49
CA LYS A 214 -10.92 -10.43 -33.73
C LYS A 214 -9.82 -11.44 -33.47
#